data_AF-A0A7K2KK09-F1
#
_entry.id   AF-A0A7K2KK09-F1
#
_cell.length_a   1.000
_cell.length_b   1.000
_cell.length_c   1.000
_cell.angle_alpha   90.00
_cell.angle_beta   90.00
_cell.angle_gamma   90.00
#
_symmetry.space_group_name_H-M   'P 1'
#
loop_
_entity.id
_entity.type
_entity.pdbx_description
1 polymer ?
#
loop_
_entity_poly.entity_id
_entity_poly.type
_entity_poly.pdbx_seq_one_letter_code
_entity_poly.pdbx_strand_id
1 'polypeptide(L)' 'RERIALAMIEVPLSVVRRHLRAGEALPPYAEDLAEDSAAALLDRFA' A
#
# COMPACT_ATOMS: atom_id res chain seq x y z
N ARG A 1 -3.46 -10.55 15.11
CA ARG A 1 -4.23 -9.31 14.88
C ARG A 1 -3.31 -8.11 14.61
N GLU A 2 -2.38 -7.75 15.51
CA GLU A 2 -1.41 -6.66 15.29
C GLU A 2 -0.56 -6.82 14.01
N ARG A 3 -0.03 -8.01 13.74
CA ARG A 3 0.75 -8.25 12.49
C ARG A 3 -0.08 -8.08 11.22
N ILE A 4 -1.38 -8.39 11.29
CA ILE A 4 -2.30 -8.20 10.16
C ILE A 4 -2.53 -6.70 9.97
N ALA A 5 -2.80 -5.96 11.05
CA ALA A 5 -2.94 -4.50 11.02
C ALA A 5 -1.69 -3.80 10.45
N LEU A 6 -0.48 -4.22 10.85
CA LEU A 6 0.77 -3.71 10.28
C LEU A 6 0.91 -4.04 8.80
N ALA A 7 0.59 -5.27 8.39
CA ALA A 7 0.68 -5.67 6.99
C ALA A 7 -0.28 -4.87 6.09
N MET A 8 -1.47 -4.49 6.58
CA MET A 8 -2.43 -3.69 5.83
C MET A 8 -1.92 -2.28 5.49
N ILE A 9 -0.99 -1.73 6.27
CA ILE A 9 -0.39 -0.42 6.03
C ILE A 9 0.93 -0.57 5.26
N GLU A 10 1.79 -1.49 5.67
CA GLU A 10 3.14 -1.59 5.12
C GLU A 10 3.17 -2.17 3.71
N VAL A 11 2.25 -3.08 3.35
CA VAL A 11 2.22 -3.67 2.00
C VAL A 11 1.89 -2.62 0.93
N PRO A 12 0.81 -1.83 1.03
CA PRO A 12 0.54 -0.74 0.07
C PRO A 12 1.67 0.30 0.02
N LEU A 13 2.18 0.70 1.20
CA LEU A 13 3.25 1.68 1.30
C LEU A 13 4.57 1.21 0.68
N SER A 14 4.82 -0.11 0.67
CA SER A 14 6.01 -0.70 0.03
C SER A 14 6.03 -0.51 -1.49
N VAL A 15 4.86 -0.50 -2.14
CA VAL A 15 4.74 -0.28 -3.59
C VAL A 15 5.16 1.14 -3.94
N VAL A 16 4.64 2.13 -3.19
CA VAL A 16 5.00 3.54 -3.32
C VAL A 16 6.49 3.77 -3.05
N ARG A 17 7.01 3.20 -1.95
CA ARG A 17 8.44 3.30 -1.58
C ARG A 17 9.38 2.68 -2.61
N ARG A 18 8.95 1.65 -3.35
CA ARG A 18 9.75 1.02 -4.40
C ARG A 18 10.09 2.01 -5.51
N HIS A 19 9.11 2.78 -5.97
CA HIS A 19 9.31 3.79 -7.01
C HIS A 19 10.28 4.88 -6.56
N LEU A 20 10.08 5.39 -5.32
CA LEU A 20 10.98 6.38 -4.73
C LEU A 20 12.43 5.86 -4.58
N ARG A 21 12.63 4.60 -4.19
CA ARG A 21 13.96 3.98 -4.08
C ARG A 21 14.65 3.79 -5.43
N ALA A 22 13.90 3.61 -6.49
CA ALA A 22 14.43 3.52 -7.85
C ALA A 22 14.79 4.90 -8.44
N GLY A 23 14.49 5.99 -7.74
CA GLY A 23 14.62 7.36 -8.27
C GLY A 23 13.61 7.66 -9.38
N GLU A 24 12.58 6.81 -9.51
CA GLU A 24 11.52 6.98 -10.48
C GLU A 24 10.43 7.90 -9.93
N ALA A 25 9.82 8.68 -10.82
CA ALA A 25 8.61 9.41 -10.48
C ALA A 25 7.52 8.41 -10.06
N LEU A 26 6.70 8.79 -9.08
CA LEU A 26 5.57 7.97 -8.69
C LEU A 26 4.59 7.88 -9.87
N PRO A 27 4.10 6.69 -10.23
CA PRO A 27 3.02 6.58 -11.20
C PRO A 27 1.81 7.40 -10.72
N PRO A 28 1.07 8.10 -11.61
CA PRO A 28 -0.04 8.95 -11.21
C PRO A 28 -1.14 8.22 -10.41
N TYR A 29 -1.30 6.91 -10.65
CA TYR A 29 -2.28 6.05 -10.01
C TYR A 29 -1.77 5.36 -8.73
N ALA A 30 -0.53 5.64 -8.30
CA ALA A 30 0.09 4.87 -7.23
C ALA A 30 -0.52 5.15 -5.84
N GLU A 31 -0.99 6.37 -5.59
CA GLU A 31 -1.72 6.71 -4.37
C GLU A 31 -3.09 6.03 -4.33
N ASP A 32 -3.86 6.15 -5.41
CA ASP A 32 -5.16 5.47 -5.57
C ASP A 32 -5.02 3.95 -5.39
N LEU A 33 -4.00 3.34 -6.02
CA LEU A 33 -3.74 1.91 -5.89
C LEU A 33 -3.41 1.51 -4.45
N ALA A 34 -2.71 2.36 -3.69
CA ALA A 34 -2.40 2.10 -2.30
C ALA A 34 -3.64 2.19 -1.39
N GLU A 35 -4.49 3.18 -1.63
CA GLU A 35 -5.77 3.35 -0.95
C GLU A 35 -6.72 2.16 -1.22
N ASP A 36 -6.93 1.82 -2.49
CA ASP A 36 -7.78 0.69 -2.90
C ASP A 36 -7.29 -0.64 -2.31
N SER A 37 -5.98 -0.85 -2.28
CA SER A 37 -5.39 -2.05 -1.68
C SER A 37 -5.63 -2.11 -0.17
N ALA A 38 -5.50 -0.99 0.54
CA ALA A 38 -5.77 -0.92 1.96
C ALA A 38 -7.26 -1.16 2.27
N ALA A 39 -8.16 -0.57 1.48
CA ALA A 39 -9.60 -0.77 1.60
C ALA A 39 -10.00 -2.24 1.38
N ALA A 40 -9.48 -2.88 0.33
CA ALA A 40 -9.77 -4.29 0.03
C ALA A 40 -9.23 -5.24 1.10
N LEU A 41 -8.06 -4.95 1.68
CA LEU A 41 -7.51 -5.74 2.79
C LEU A 41 -8.31 -5.55 4.08
N LEU A 42 -8.73 -4.31 4.39
CA LEU A 42 -9.59 -4.03 5.54
C LEU A 42 -10.93 -4.76 5.43
N ASP A 43 -11.58 -4.70 4.27
CA ASP A 43 -12.85 -5.41 4.02
C ASP A 43 -12.71 -6.94 4.15
N ARG A 44 -11.59 -7.49 3.66
CA ARG A 44 -11.34 -8.94 3.71
C ARG A 44 -11.12 -9.49 5.12
N PHE A 45 -10.64 -8.67 6.05
CA PHE A 45 -10.18 -9.10 7.38
C PHE A 45 -10.89 -8.39 8.55
N ALA A 46 -11.86 -7.51 8.28
CA ALA A 46 -12.81 -6.97 9.25
C ALA A 46 -13.94 -7.98 9.53
#